data_AF-A0A558J077-F1
#
_entry.id   AF-A0A558J077-F1
#
_cell.length_a   1.000
_cell.length_b   1.000
_cell.length_c   1.000
_cell.angle_alpha   90.00
_cell.angle_beta   90.00
_cell.angle_gamma   90.00
#
_symmetry.space_group_name_H-M   'P 1'
#
loop_
_entity.id
_entity.type
_entity.pdbx_description
1 polymer ?
#
loop_
_entity_poly.entity_id
_entity_poly.type
_entity_poly.pdbx_seq_one_letter_code
_entity_poly.pdbx_strand_id
1 'polypeptide(L)'
;MSTSEKPTNEALRQLMERHGLNQNHVATLTGYSVETVKGWFASPDSTRYRAVRKPVLESVRRAIELGEHYKLDGIKIPKTKG
;
A
#
# COMPACT_ATOMS: atom_id res chain seq x y z
N MET A 1 20.14 19.24 -7.68
CA MET A 1 19.32 18.55 -6.66
C MET A 1 18.13 17.94 -7.39
N SER A 2 18.28 16.70 -7.85
CA SER A 2 17.21 16.02 -8.60
C SER A 2 16.20 15.50 -7.59
N THR A 3 14.99 16.05 -7.66
CA THR A 3 13.84 15.74 -6.82
C THR A 3 13.69 14.23 -6.67
N SER A 4 13.90 13.72 -5.44
CA SER A 4 13.65 12.33 -5.08
C SER A 4 12.20 11.98 -5.37
N GLU A 5 11.93 11.44 -6.57
CA GLU A 5 10.83 10.53 -6.78
C GLU A 5 11.11 9.32 -5.89
N LYS A 6 10.75 9.40 -4.59
CA LYS A 6 10.74 8.23 -3.72
C LYS A 6 10.01 7.15 -4.51
N PRO A 7 10.63 5.97 -4.73
CA PRO A 7 10.03 4.95 -5.58
C PRO A 7 8.64 4.66 -5.03
N THR A 8 7.65 4.63 -5.91
CA THR A 8 6.22 4.40 -5.60
C THR A 8 6.01 3.21 -4.65
N ASN A 9 6.91 2.22 -4.68
CA ASN A 9 7.00 1.10 -3.75
C ASN A 9 7.28 1.52 -2.30
N GLU A 10 8.24 2.43 -2.06
CA GLU A 10 8.53 2.96 -0.72
C GLU A 10 7.36 3.80 -0.18
N ALA A 11 6.76 4.64 -1.02
CA ALA A 11 5.59 5.42 -0.64
C ALA A 11 4.41 4.52 -0.23
N LEU A 12 4.19 3.43 -0.96
CA LEU A 12 3.20 2.42 -0.60
C LEU A 12 3.55 1.74 0.74
N ARG A 13 4.82 1.38 0.95
CA ARG A 13 5.28 0.78 2.22
C ARG A 13 5.03 1.70 3.42
N GLN A 14 5.36 2.99 3.30
CA GLN A 14 5.13 3.98 4.34
C GLN A 14 3.64 4.16 4.66
N LEU A 15 2.76 4.13 3.65
CA LEU A 15 1.31 4.16 3.87
C LEU A 15 0.83 2.92 4.62
N MET A 16 1.32 1.74 4.22
CA MET A 16 0.95 0.50 4.88
C MET A 16 1.35 0.52 6.35
N GLU A 17 2.60 0.87 6.67
CA GLU A 17 3.09 0.92 8.04
C GLU A 17 2.29 1.92 8.88
N ARG A 18 1.99 3.10 8.33
CA ARG A 18 1.22 4.14 9.02
C ARG A 18 -0.20 3.69 9.36
N HIS A 19 -0.85 2.93 8.49
CA HIS A 19 -2.25 2.51 8.63
C HIS A 19 -2.40 1.05 9.08
N GLY A 20 -1.30 0.38 9.45
CA GLY A 20 -1.31 -1.02 9.87
C GLY A 20 -1.72 -2.01 8.77
N LEU A 21 -1.57 -1.64 7.49
CA LEU A 21 -1.95 -2.48 6.37
C LEU A 21 -0.88 -3.54 6.08
N ASN A 22 -1.33 -4.73 5.68
CA ASN A 22 -0.46 -5.78 5.19
C ASN A 22 -0.66 -5.97 3.66
N GLN A 23 0.12 -6.85 3.05
CA GLN A 23 0.07 -7.07 1.60
C GLN A 23 -1.28 -7.63 1.13
N ASN A 24 -2.00 -8.40 1.96
CA ASN A 24 -3.33 -8.89 1.63
C ASN A 24 -4.34 -7.72 1.60
N HIS A 25 -4.23 -6.77 2.51
CA HIS A 25 -5.07 -5.57 2.51
C HIS A 25 -4.87 -4.77 1.24
N VAL A 26 -3.62 -4.57 0.83
CA VAL A 26 -3.31 -3.88 -0.43
C VAL A 26 -3.87 -4.64 -1.64
N ALA A 27 -3.77 -5.97 -1.66
CA ALA A 27 -4.39 -6.77 -2.72
C ALA A 27 -5.91 -6.53 -2.79
N THR A 28 -6.60 -6.55 -1.65
CA THR A 28 -8.04 -6.28 -1.56
C THR A 28 -8.38 -4.86 -2.02
N LEU A 29 -7.64 -3.84 -1.58
CA LEU A 29 -7.91 -2.44 -1.92
C LEU A 29 -7.65 -2.09 -3.39
N THR A 30 -6.77 -2.84 -4.05
CA THR A 30 -6.33 -2.54 -5.42
C THR A 30 -6.87 -3.52 -6.45
N GLY A 31 -7.45 -4.65 -6.03
CA GLY A 31 -7.93 -5.73 -6.89
C GLY A 31 -6.82 -6.59 -7.52
N TYR A 32 -5.55 -6.35 -7.18
CA TYR A 32 -4.43 -7.17 -7.67
C TYR A 32 -4.31 -8.47 -6.87
N SER A 33 -3.71 -9.49 -7.49
CA SER A 33 -3.35 -10.71 -6.77
C SER A 33 -2.29 -10.45 -5.71
N VAL A 34 -2.35 -11.18 -4.60
CA VAL A 34 -1.34 -11.10 -3.52
C VAL A 34 0.08 -11.38 -4.04
N GLU A 35 0.23 -12.25 -5.05
CA GLU A 35 1.52 -12.49 -5.70
C GLU A 35 2.08 -11.26 -6.41
N THR A 36 1.21 -10.49 -7.08
CA THR A 36 1.61 -9.22 -7.69
C THR A 36 2.06 -8.22 -6.62
N VAL A 37 1.31 -8.13 -5.52
CA VAL A 37 1.64 -7.25 -4.40
C VAL A 37 2.96 -7.65 -3.74
N LYS A 38 3.22 -8.95 -3.55
CA LYS A 38 4.52 -9.46 -3.05
C LYS A 38 5.68 -8.97 -3.91
N GLY A 39 5.51 -8.92 -5.24
CA GLY A 39 6.51 -8.38 -6.16
C GLY A 39 6.84 -6.90 -5.93
N TRP A 40 5.91 -6.11 -5.40
CA TRP A 40 6.15 -4.71 -5.05
C TRP A 40 7.03 -4.52 -3.81
N PHE A 41 7.12 -5.55 -2.96
CA PHE A 41 7.92 -5.52 -1.73
C PHE A 41 9.18 -6.39 -1.81
N ALA A 42 9.43 -7.02 -2.96
CA ALA A 42 10.67 -7.75 -3.20
C ALA A 42 11.86 -6.79 -3.29
N SER A 43 13.07 -7.28 -3.03
CA SER A 43 14.29 -6.51 -3.26
C SER A 43 14.43 -6.12 -4.73
N PRO A 44 14.93 -4.90 -5.05
CA PRO A 44 15.04 -4.43 -6.44
C PRO A 44 15.91 -5.32 -7.33
N ASP A 45 16.90 -6.03 -6.76
CA ASP A 45 17.72 -7.03 -7.47
C ASP A 45 17.01 -8.37 -7.72
N SER A 46 15.79 -8.56 -7.20
CA SER A 46 15.04 -9.80 -7.41
C SER A 46 14.38 -9.79 -8.79
N THR A 47 14.42 -10.92 -9.49
CA THR A 47 13.62 -11.15 -10.71
C THR A 47 12.10 -11.03 -10.49
N ARG A 48 11.67 -11.10 -9.22
CA ARG A 48 10.28 -10.94 -8.81
C ARG A 48 9.90 -9.48 -8.52
N TYR A 49 10.87 -8.56 -8.52
CA TYR A 49 10.60 -7.14 -8.30
C TYR A 49 9.68 -6.57 -9.37
N ARG A 50 8.68 -5.81 -8.90
CA ARG A 50 7.74 -5.09 -9.74
C ARG A 50 7.62 -3.66 -9.23
N ALA A 51 7.77 -2.69 -10.12
CA ALA A 51 7.52 -1.30 -9.79
C ALA A 51 6.02 -1.05 -9.61
N VAL A 52 5.64 -0.40 -8.51
CA VAL A 52 4.27 0.07 -8.28
C VAL A 52 3.98 1.18 -9.27
N ARG A 53 2.84 1.12 -9.96
CA ARG A 53 2.43 2.21 -10.85
C ARG A 53 1.76 3.32 -10.04
N LYS A 54 1.93 4.58 -10.46
CA LYS A 54 1.32 5.76 -9.81
C LYS A 54 -0.20 5.57 -9.52
N PRO A 55 -1.03 5.05 -10.45
CA PRO A 55 -2.47 4.85 -10.19
C PRO A 55 -2.78 3.88 -9.05
N VAL A 56 -1.91 2.88 -8.81
CA VAL A 56 -2.09 1.91 -7.72
C VAL A 56 -1.90 2.60 -6.37
N LEU A 57 -0.85 3.42 -6.25
CA LEU A 57 -0.58 4.19 -5.04
C LEU A 57 -1.74 5.15 -4.72
N GLU A 58 -2.26 5.83 -5.73
CA GLU A 58 -3.41 6.74 -5.59
C GLU A 58 -4.69 5.99 -5.18
N SER A 59 -4.93 4.79 -5.73
CA SER A 59 -6.06 3.95 -5.34
C SER A 59 -6.02 3.58 -3.86
N VAL A 60 -4.85 3.20 -3.35
CA VAL A 60 -4.67 2.86 -1.93
C VAL A 60 -4.85 4.11 -1.05
N ARG A 61 -4.29 5.26 -1.45
CA ARG A 61 -4.50 6.52 -0.73
C ARG A 61 -5.97 6.88 -0.63
N ARG A 62 -6.70 6.82 -1.74
CA ARG A 62 -8.13 7.11 -1.78
C ARG A 62 -8.94 6.18 -0.88
N ALA A 63 -8.66 4.88 -0.90
CA ALA A 63 -9.33 3.92 -0.02
C ALA A 63 -9.03 4.19 1.47
N ILE A 64 -7.83 4.70 1.77
CA ILE A 64 -7.48 5.14 3.13
C ILE A 64 -8.29 6.38 3.52
N GLU A 65 -8.33 7.40 2.67
CA GLU A 65 -9.06 8.65 2.88
C GLU A 65 -10.56 8.43 3.08
N LEU A 66 -11.15 7.49 2.32
CA LEU A 66 -12.55 7.09 2.46
C LEU A 66 -12.82 6.19 3.69
N GLY A 67 -11.77 5.81 4.43
CA GLY A 67 -11.90 4.91 5.58
C GLY A 67 -12.23 3.46 5.21
N GLU A 68 -12.12 3.07 3.94
CA GLU A 68 -12.44 1.70 3.48
C GLU A 68 -11.50 0.66 4.10
N HIS A 69 -10.25 1.06 4.36
CA HIS A 69 -9.27 0.22 5.03
C HIS A 69 -9.69 -0.23 6.44
N TYR A 70 -10.58 0.50 7.13
CA TYR A 70 -11.13 0.08 8.43
C TYR A 70 -12.10 -1.10 8.34
N LYS A 71 -12.59 -1.42 7.14
CA LYS A 71 -13.46 -2.57 6.90
C LYS A 71 -12.64 -3.87 6.72
N LEU A 72 -11.32 -3.75 6.63
CA LEU A 72 -10.42 -4.90 6.47
C LEU A 72 -10.11 -5.52 7.83
N ASP A 73 -10.01 -6.85 7.83
CA ASP A 73 -9.72 -7.62 9.03
C ASP A 73 -8.40 -7.19 9.70
N GLY A 74 -8.37 -7.16 11.02
CA GLY A 74 -7.18 -6.81 11.79
C GLY A 74 -6.77 -5.33 11.78
N ILE A 75 -7.48 -4.44 11.08
CA ILE A 75 -7.21 -2.99 11.11
C ILE A 75 -7.91 -2.36 12.33
N LYS A 76 -7.10 -1.74 13.19
CA LYS A 76 -7.61 -1.01 14.36
C LYS A 76 -8.24 0.30 13.92
N ILE A 77 -9.53 0.45 14.19
CA ILE A 77 -10.23 1.73 14.04
C ILE A 77 -9.77 2.65 15.18
N PRO A 78 -9.19 3.82 14.89
CA PRO A 78 -8.88 4.78 15.94
C PRO A 78 -10.19 5.17 16.61
N LYS A 79 -10.26 5.01 17.94
CA LYS A 79 -11.38 5.53 18.72
C LYS A 79 -11.33 7.04 18.59
N THR A 80 -12.21 7.60 17.77
CA THR A 80 -12.48 9.03 17.76
C THR A 80 -12.88 9.39 19.19
N LYS A 81 -12.08 10.21 19.87
CA LYS A 81 -12.51 10.81 21.14
C LYS A 81 -13.71 11.70 20.78
N GLY A 82 -14.91 11.22 21.08
CA GLY A 82 -16.10 12.05 21.16
C GLY A 82 -16.02 13.02 22.32
#